data_AF-A0A164IWM1-F1
#
_entry.id   AF-A0A164IWM1-F1
#
_cell.length_a   1.000
_cell.length_b   1.000
_cell.length_c   1.000
_cell.angle_alpha   90.00
_cell.angle_beta   90.00
_cell.angle_gamma   90.00
#
_symmetry.space_group_name_H-M   'P 1'
#
loop_
_entity.id
_entity.type
_entity.pdbx_description
1 polymer ?
#
loop_
_entity_poly.entity_id
_entity_poly.type
_entity_poly.pdbx_seq_one_letter_code
_entity_poly.pdbx_strand_id
1 'polypeptide(L)' 'TWIVKVRKIKGIFHTLNMLSVDVTSKALVAECWIPDADVYKVRLALKQGSVSPSF' A
#
# COMPACT_ATOMS: atom_id res chain seq x y z
N THR A 1 15.33 13.87 -5.78
CA THR A 1 16.27 13.45 -6.86
C THR A 1 15.77 12.18 -7.54
N TRP A 2 16.19 11.92 -8.79
CA TRP A 2 15.78 10.74 -9.58
C TRP A 2 15.99 9.40 -8.84
N ILE A 3 17.16 9.22 -8.21
CA ILE A 3 17.49 7.99 -7.45
C ILE A 3 16.46 7.68 -6.35
N VAL A 4 15.94 8.71 -5.67
CA VAL A 4 14.91 8.53 -4.63
C VAL A 4 13.61 7.99 -5.23
N LYS A 5 13.21 8.47 -6.42
CA LYS A 5 12.01 7.97 -7.11
C LYS A 5 12.16 6.50 -7.50
N VAL A 6 13.31 6.13 -8.07
CA VAL A 6 13.61 4.74 -8.46
C VAL A 6 13.57 3.81 -7.25
N ARG A 7 14.19 4.19 -6.13
CA ARG A 7 14.18 3.39 -4.89
C ARG A 7 12.77 3.23 -4.32
N LYS A 8 11.97 4.31 -4.30
CA LYS A 8 10.58 4.26 -3.83
C LYS A 8 9.73 3.31 -4.67
N ILE A 9 9.81 3.39 -5.99
CA ILE A 9 9.04 2.51 -6.90
C ILE A 9 9.46 1.05 -6.72
N LYS A 10 10.76 0.77 -6.66
CA LYS A 10 11.27 -0.59 -6.40
C LYS A 10 10.75 -1.14 -5.06
N GLY A 11 10.75 -0.31 -4.02
CA GLY A 11 10.21 -0.68 -2.71
C GLY A 11 8.74 -1.05 -2.77
N ILE A 12 7.91 -0.24 -3.46
CA ILE A 12 6.48 -0.53 -3.65
C ILE A 12 6.29 -1.89 -4.33
N PHE A 13 6.92 -2.14 -5.48
CA PHE A 13 6.77 -3.40 -6.19
C PHE A 13 7.28 -4.60 -5.40
N HIS A 14 8.38 -4.45 -4.66
CA HIS A 14 8.88 -5.50 -3.79
C HIS A 14 7.86 -5.85 -2.70
N THR A 15 7.21 -4.85 -2.10
CA THR A 15 6.13 -5.07 -1.12
C THR A 15 4.92 -5.74 -1.75
N LEU A 16 4.48 -5.29 -2.94
CA LEU A 16 3.33 -5.89 -3.64
C LEU A 16 3.58 -7.36 -3.98
N ASN A 17 4.82 -7.74 -4.30
CA ASN A 17 5.21 -9.13 -4.56
C ASN A 17 5.14 -10.04 -3.32
N MET A 18 5.09 -9.48 -2.10
CA MET A 18 4.89 -10.26 -0.88
C MET A 18 3.40 -10.51 -0.57
N LEU A 19 2.48 -9.88 -1.32
CA LEU A 19 1.04 -9.99 -1.09
C LEU A 19 0.43 -11.13 -1.90
N SER A 20 -0.71 -11.64 -1.42
CA SER A 20 -1.47 -12.67 -2.14
C SER A 20 -2.47 -12.03 -3.10
N VAL A 21 -2.65 -12.61 -4.29
CA VAL A 21 -3.57 -12.11 -5.31
C VAL A 21 -4.94 -12.76 -5.14
N ASP A 22 -5.97 -11.94 -4.92
CA ASP A 22 -7.36 -12.35 -5.05
C ASP A 22 -7.84 -12.03 -6.48
N VAL A 23 -7.87 -13.07 -7.31
CA VAL A 23 -8.24 -12.98 -8.73
C VAL A 23 -9.73 -12.73 -8.94
N THR A 24 -10.57 -13.10 -7.97
CA THR A 24 -12.02 -12.96 -8.06
C THR A 24 -12.45 -11.50 -7.89
N SER A 25 -11.86 -10.79 -6.93
CA SER A 25 -12.15 -9.38 -6.67
C SER A 25 -11.16 -8.41 -7.35
N LYS A 26 -10.13 -8.93 -8.03
CA LYS A 26 -9.00 -8.15 -8.58
C LYS A 26 -8.31 -7.32 -7.49
N ALA A 27 -8.08 -7.91 -6.32
CA ALA A 27 -7.46 -7.26 -5.17
C ALA A 27 -6.18 -7.97 -4.71
N LEU A 28 -5.39 -7.28 -3.88
CA LEU A 28 -4.26 -7.85 -3.16
C LEU A 28 -4.60 -7.96 -1.68
N VAL A 29 -4.29 -9.09 -1.08
CA VAL A 29 -4.52 -9.39 0.34
C VAL A 29 -3.17 -9.47 1.06
N ALA A 30 -3.10 -8.77 2.19
CA ALA A 30 -1.91 -8.64 3.01
C ALA A 30 -2.25 -8.82 4.49
N GLU A 31 -1.37 -9.52 5.21
CA GLU A 31 -1.36 -9.51 6.67
C GLU A 31 -0.13 -8.74 7.15
N CYS A 32 -0.30 -7.87 8.14
CA CYS A 32 0.80 -7.10 8.70
C CYS A 32 0.57 -6.85 10.19
N TRP A 33 1.69 -6.71 10.90
CA TRP A 33 1.69 -6.32 12.30
C TRP A 33 1.77 -4.80 12.41
N ILE A 34 0.91 -4.23 13.24
CA ILE A 34 0.89 -2.80 13.55
C ILE A 34 0.71 -2.62 15.05
N PRO A 35 1.33 -1.60 15.67
CA PRO A 35 1.05 -1.28 17.06
C PRO A 35 -0.36 -0.70 17.19
N ASP A 36 -1.06 -1.04 18.28
CA ASP A 36 -2.45 -0.61 18.51
C ASP A 36 -2.63 0.92 18.45
N ALA A 37 -1.63 1.66 18.92
CA ALA A 37 -1.62 3.13 18.90
C ALA A 37 -1.65 3.73 17.47
N ASP A 38 -1.19 3.01 16.44
CA ASP A 38 -1.08 3.54 15.08
C ASP A 38 -2.16 3.02 14.13
N VAL A 39 -3.09 2.17 14.60
CA VAL A 39 -4.20 1.63 13.79
C VAL A 39 -4.99 2.73 13.10
N TYR A 40 -5.25 3.84 13.80
CA TYR A 40 -5.95 4.99 13.22
C TYR A 40 -5.16 5.65 12.09
N LYS A 41 -3.84 5.82 12.27
CA LYS A 41 -2.97 6.44 11.26
C LYS A 41 -2.92 5.60 9.99
N VAL A 42 -2.80 4.28 10.12
CA VAL A 42 -2.80 3.35 8.99
C VAL A 42 -4.12 3.42 8.23
N ARG A 43 -5.26 3.36 8.95
CA ARG A 43 -6.60 3.49 8.35
C ARG A 43 -6.78 4.82 7.63
N LEU A 44 -6.30 5.93 8.20
CA LEU A 44 -6.40 7.24 7.58
C LEU A 44 -5.56 7.32 6.29
N ALA A 45 -4.32 6.83 6.31
CA ALA A 45 -3.45 6.79 5.14
C ALA A 45 -4.06 5.95 4.00
N LEU A 46 -4.65 4.80 4.33
CA LEU A 46 -5.37 3.96 3.36
C LEU A 46 -6.57 4.68 2.74
N LYS A 47 -7.39 5.36 3.55
CA LYS A 47 -8.51 6.17 3.05
C LYS A 47 -8.01 7.25 2.09
N GLN A 48 -7.00 8.01 2.47
CA GLN A 48 -6.41 9.06 1.63
C GLN A 48 -5.85 8.51 0.32
N GLY A 49 -5.16 7.36 0.36
CA GLY A 49 -4.61 6.71 -0.83
C GLY A 49 -5.66 6.12 -1.78
N SER A 50 -6.86 5.79 -1.26
CA SER A 50 -7.97 5.25 -2.06
C SER A 50 -8.82 6.30 -2.77
N VAL A 51 -8.71 7.58 -2.39
CA VAL A 51 -9.41 8.67 -3.09
C VAL A 51 -8.75 8.86 -4.45
N SER A 52 -9.37 8.30 -5.50
CA SER A 52 -8.98 8.62 -6.87
C SER A 52 -9.17 10.14 -7.06
N PRO A 53 -8.18 10.88 -7.61
CA PRO A 53 -8.44 12.23 -8.04
C PRO A 53 -9.49 12.14 -9.15
N SER A 54 -10.69 12.66 -8.90
CA SER A 54 -11.67 12.95 -9.93
C SER A 54 -11.09 14.06 -10.80
N PHE A 55 -10.55 13.70 -11.95
CA PHE A 55 -10.31 14.62 -13.06
C PHE A 55 -11.59 14.80 -13.86
#